data_AF-A0A840S6F9-F1
#
_entry.id   AF-A0A840S6F9-F1
#
_cell.length_a   1.000
_cell.length_b   1.000
_cell.length_c   1.000
_cell.angle_alpha   90.00
_cell.angle_beta   90.00
_cell.angle_gamma   90.00
#
_symmetry.space_group_name_H-M   'P 1'
#
loop_
_entity.id
_entity.type
_entity.pdbx_description
1 polymer ?
#
loop_
_entity_poly.entity_id
_entity_poly.type
_entity_poly.pdbx_seq_one_letter_code
_entity_poly.pdbx_strand_id
1 'polypeptide(L)'
;MMKSHLLRSWRSVRAAELWVVAGLVLFLLTERLGVRIDFGAPAYPVRALFFQALMLGLQGMLMLLCWLPAARSVAPHRWRMLRLAGALSLGALLAAWALPSLLAATLGLPPCDVCGKLQPQGKPWTEILSESLILLLLAGLAAGVAELLARRRRNELQLQQLLDEQARLIHEAASARLAARAGRVDPQVLLNDLEAVLKLAGLGSAQAGVALDGLMGQLRQALQSSRRSSP
;
A
#
# COMPACT_ATOMS: atom_id res chain seq x y z
N MET A 1 7.89 26.17 -14.07
CA MET A 1 7.92 24.70 -13.91
C MET A 1 7.52 24.20 -12.52
N MET A 2 7.94 24.83 -11.41
CA MET A 2 7.63 24.33 -10.04
C MET A 2 6.13 24.32 -9.69
N LYS A 3 5.37 25.33 -10.13
CA LYS A 3 3.92 25.47 -9.87
C LYS A 3 3.08 24.36 -10.52
N SER A 4 3.41 23.95 -11.75
CA SER A 4 2.66 22.89 -12.46
C SER A 4 2.90 21.52 -11.82
N HIS A 5 4.09 21.26 -11.30
CA HIS A 5 4.41 20.03 -10.57
C HIS A 5 3.64 19.92 -9.24
N LEU A 6 3.52 21.04 -8.50
CA LEU A 6 2.75 21.11 -7.26
C LEU A 6 1.26 20.83 -7.50
N LEU A 7 0.65 21.51 -8.49
CA LEU A 7 -0.77 21.31 -8.82
C LEU A 7 -1.06 19.89 -9.29
N ARG A 8 -0.15 19.28 -10.06
CA ARG A 8 -0.31 17.89 -10.53
C ARG A 8 -0.20 16.90 -9.37
N SER A 9 0.70 17.15 -8.41
CA SER A 9 0.79 16.33 -7.20
C SER A 9 -0.47 16.41 -6.34
N TRP A 10 -1.05 17.60 -6.19
CA TRP A 10 -2.29 17.78 -5.45
C TRP A 10 -3.51 17.13 -6.12
N ARG A 11 -3.59 17.18 -7.45
CA ARG A 11 -4.70 16.54 -8.19
C ARG A 11 -4.70 15.02 -8.14
N SER A 12 -3.57 14.41 -7.80
CA SER A 12 -3.48 12.94 -7.71
C SER A 12 -3.35 12.45 -6.28
N VAL A 13 -3.75 13.26 -5.30
CA VAL A 13 -3.87 12.83 -3.90
C VAL A 13 -4.77 11.61 -3.84
N ARG A 14 -4.27 10.55 -3.19
CA ARG A 14 -5.03 9.31 -3.02
C ARG A 14 -5.85 9.37 -1.73
N ALA A 15 -7.00 8.73 -1.70
CA ALA A 15 -7.82 8.62 -0.48
C ALA A 15 -7.00 8.07 0.71
N ALA A 16 -6.07 7.14 0.47
CA ALA A 16 -5.17 6.62 1.50
C ALA A 16 -4.28 7.70 2.13
N GLU A 17 -3.79 8.67 1.34
CA GLU A 17 -2.96 9.78 1.84
C GLU A 17 -3.80 10.72 2.73
N LEU A 18 -5.07 10.95 2.34
CA LEU A 18 -6.02 11.72 3.15
C LEU A 18 -6.36 11.02 4.46
N TRP A 19 -6.54 9.70 4.46
CA TRP A 19 -6.78 8.93 5.68
C TRP A 19 -5.61 8.99 6.66
N VAL A 20 -4.37 8.97 6.15
CA VAL A 20 -3.18 9.13 6.98
C VAL A 20 -3.16 10.51 7.66
N VAL A 21 -3.47 11.57 6.91
CA VAL A 21 -3.54 12.92 7.49
C VAL A 21 -4.71 13.08 8.45
N ALA A 22 -5.88 12.55 8.11
CA ALA A 22 -7.05 12.56 8.99
C ALA A 22 -6.76 11.83 10.30
N GLY A 23 -6.10 10.66 10.23
CA GLY A 23 -5.66 9.91 11.40
C GLY A 23 -4.65 10.68 12.26
N LEU A 24 -3.69 11.36 11.63
CA LEU A 24 -2.70 12.19 12.33
C LEU A 24 -3.34 13.40 13.02
N VAL A 25 -4.28 14.08 12.34
CA VAL A 25 -5.05 15.20 12.90
C VAL A 25 -5.91 14.71 14.08
N LEU A 26 -6.60 13.59 13.92
CA LEU A 26 -7.41 13.00 14.99
C LEU A 26 -6.54 12.61 16.20
N PHE A 27 -5.39 11.99 15.98
CA PHE A 27 -4.48 11.61 17.05
C PHE A 27 -3.99 12.84 17.84
N LEU A 28 -3.52 13.87 17.13
CA LEU A 28 -3.06 15.11 17.78
C LEU A 28 -4.20 15.84 18.50
N LEU A 29 -5.41 15.80 17.93
CA LEU A 29 -6.60 16.34 18.57
C LEU A 29 -6.90 15.58 19.88
N THR A 30 -6.85 14.24 19.87
CA THR A 30 -7.07 13.43 21.08
C THR A 30 -5.99 13.62 22.13
N GLU A 31 -4.72 13.76 21.74
CA GLU A 31 -3.62 14.01 22.67
C GLU A 31 -3.77 15.37 23.36
N ARG A 32 -4.04 16.42 22.58
CA ARG A 32 -4.25 17.79 23.09
C ARG A 32 -5.52 17.92 23.94
N LEU A 33 -6.58 17.20 23.59
CA LEU A 33 -7.82 17.15 24.37
C LEU A 33 -7.63 16.35 25.66
N GLY A 34 -6.96 15.21 25.61
CA GLY A 34 -6.72 14.32 26.75
C GLY A 34 -6.00 15.04 27.89
N VAL A 35 -4.88 15.70 27.56
CA VAL A 35 -4.15 16.55 28.52
C VAL A 35 -5.08 17.57 29.19
N ARG A 36 -6.01 18.18 28.45
CA ARG A 36 -6.90 19.22 29.00
C ARG A 36 -8.05 18.69 29.85
N ILE A 37 -8.52 17.49 29.54
CA ILE A 37 -9.52 16.79 30.35
C ILE A 37 -8.88 16.37 31.68
N ASP A 38 -7.66 15.84 31.63
CA ASP A 38 -6.92 15.37 32.80
C ASP A 38 -6.53 16.51 33.76
N PHE A 39 -6.24 17.70 33.23
CA PHE A 39 -5.88 18.88 34.04
C PHE A 39 -7.05 19.81 34.39
N GLY A 40 -8.30 19.38 34.20
CA GLY A 40 -9.49 20.06 34.74
C GLY A 40 -9.69 21.49 34.23
N ALA A 41 -9.47 21.73 32.93
CA ALA A 41 -9.65 23.07 32.37
C ALA A 41 -11.10 23.58 32.52
N PRO A 42 -11.31 24.88 32.84
CA PRO A 42 -12.65 25.47 32.92
C PRO A 42 -13.37 25.35 31.57
N ALA A 43 -14.70 25.31 31.60
CA ALA A 43 -15.58 25.16 30.44
C ALA A 43 -15.08 25.94 29.22
N TYR A 44 -14.41 25.22 28.31
CA TYR A 44 -13.79 25.83 27.15
C TYR A 44 -14.89 26.28 26.18
N PRO A 45 -14.86 27.53 25.67
CA PRO A 45 -15.83 27.94 24.67
C PRO A 45 -15.65 27.07 23.43
N VAL A 46 -16.75 26.57 22.87
CA VAL A 46 -16.78 25.76 21.63
C VAL A 46 -15.94 26.38 20.51
N ARG A 47 -15.85 27.72 20.50
CA ARG A 47 -15.01 28.52 19.61
C ARG A 47 -13.52 28.15 19.65
N ALA A 48 -12.95 27.91 20.82
CA ALA A 48 -11.53 27.56 20.96
C ALA A 48 -11.25 26.12 20.50
N LEU A 49 -12.19 25.19 20.72
CA LEU A 49 -12.12 23.83 20.15
C LEU A 49 -12.14 23.86 18.62
N PHE A 50 -13.01 24.69 18.04
CA PHE A 50 -13.08 24.88 16.59
C PHE A 50 -11.76 25.40 16.02
N PHE A 51 -11.18 26.45 16.61
CA PHE A 51 -9.90 27.00 16.14
C PHE A 51 -8.74 26.03 16.30
N GLN A 52 -8.74 25.23 17.36
CA GLN A 52 -7.72 24.22 17.55
C GLN A 52 -7.82 23.09 16.52
N ALA A 53 -9.04 22.61 16.23
CA ALA A 53 -9.27 21.64 15.16
C ALA A 53 -8.87 22.20 13.79
N LEU A 54 -9.20 23.47 13.52
CA LEU A 54 -8.79 24.18 12.31
C LEU A 54 -7.27 24.28 12.19
N MET A 55 -6.58 24.64 13.27
CA MET A 55 -5.11 24.74 13.32
C MET A 55 -4.48 23.38 13.01
N LEU A 56 -4.93 22.31 13.66
CA LEU A 56 -4.43 20.95 13.42
C LEU A 56 -4.69 20.50 11.98
N GLY A 57 -5.86 20.81 11.43
CA GLY A 57 -6.19 20.54 10.03
C GLY A 57 -5.26 21.29 9.06
N LEU A 58 -4.97 22.56 9.32
CA LEU A 58 -4.02 23.36 8.55
C LEU A 58 -2.59 22.83 8.66
N GLN A 59 -2.15 22.42 9.85
CA GLN A 59 -0.85 21.78 10.05
C GLN A 59 -0.74 20.47 9.25
N GLY A 60 -1.78 19.64 9.28
CA GLY A 60 -1.87 18.41 8.47
C GLY A 60 -1.83 18.70 6.97
N MET A 61 -2.53 19.74 6.51
CA MET A 61 -2.48 20.19 5.11
C MET A 61 -1.09 20.69 4.71
N LEU A 62 -0.44 21.48 5.56
CA LEU A 62 0.90 21.99 5.30
C LEU A 62 1.93 20.85 5.22
N MET A 63 1.83 19.90 6.14
CA MET A 63 2.59 18.66 6.12
C MET A 63 2.41 17.90 4.81
N LEU A 64 1.16 17.71 4.39
CA LEU A 64 0.82 17.05 3.12
C LEU A 64 1.39 17.83 1.93
N LEU A 65 1.32 19.16 1.94
CA LEU A 65 1.86 20.04 0.90
C LEU A 65 3.38 19.92 0.77
N CYS A 66 4.11 19.78 1.89
CA CYS A 66 5.56 19.55 1.88
C CYS A 66 5.91 18.11 1.49
N TRP A 67 5.09 17.14 1.90
CA TRP A 67 5.36 15.72 1.70
C TRP A 67 5.10 15.22 0.27
N LEU A 68 3.96 15.61 -0.33
CA LEU A 68 3.55 15.20 -1.70
C LEU A 68 4.60 15.40 -2.79
N PRO A 69 5.22 16.59 -2.94
CA PRO A 69 6.22 16.83 -3.96
C PRO A 69 7.49 16.00 -3.72
N ALA A 70 7.89 15.79 -2.45
CA ALA A 70 9.03 14.94 -2.11
C ALA A 70 8.74 13.46 -2.42
N ALA A 71 7.55 12.98 -2.08
CA ALA A 71 7.12 11.60 -2.32
C ALA A 71 7.07 11.24 -3.81
N ARG A 72 6.74 12.23 -4.67
CA ARG A 72 6.55 12.06 -6.11
C ARG A 72 7.74 12.49 -6.96
N SER A 73 8.75 13.10 -6.36
CA SER A 73 10.01 13.37 -7.06
C SER A 73 10.63 12.04 -7.50
N VAL A 74 10.77 11.88 -8.82
CA VAL A 74 11.11 10.61 -9.48
C VAL A 74 12.60 10.32 -9.29
N ALA A 75 12.91 9.34 -8.43
CA ALA A 75 13.97 8.34 -8.59
C ALA A 75 14.01 7.39 -7.38
N PRO A 76 14.12 6.07 -7.56
CA PRO A 76 14.47 5.14 -6.49
C PRO A 76 15.94 5.34 -6.11
N HIS A 77 16.25 6.40 -5.38
CA HIS A 77 17.61 6.76 -4.99
C HIS A 77 17.74 6.78 -3.46
N ARG A 78 18.92 6.43 -2.94
CA ARG A 78 19.21 6.41 -1.48
C ARG A 78 18.86 7.73 -0.79
N TRP A 79 18.94 8.83 -1.53
CA TRP A 79 18.65 10.20 -1.09
C TRP A 79 17.16 10.54 -0.99
N ARG A 80 16.25 9.66 -1.42
CA ARG A 80 14.80 9.88 -1.34
C ARG A 80 14.33 9.99 0.11
N MET A 81 14.86 9.15 1.01
CA MET A 81 14.56 9.23 2.44
C MET A 81 15.05 10.54 3.06
N LEU A 82 16.25 10.98 2.68
CA LEU A 82 16.86 12.22 3.18
C LEU A 82 16.08 13.46 2.70
N ARG A 83 15.62 13.46 1.45
CA ARG A 83 14.73 14.50 0.91
C ARG A 83 13.35 14.51 1.58
N LEU A 84 12.78 13.33 1.85
CA LEU A 84 11.53 13.22 2.60
C LEU A 84 11.68 13.74 4.02
N ALA A 85 12.76 13.34 4.72
CA ALA A 85 13.07 13.84 6.05
C ALA A 85 13.25 15.36 6.05
N GLY A 86 14.00 15.90 5.09
CA GLY A 86 14.19 17.35 4.93
C GLY A 86 12.89 18.10 4.63
N ALA A 87 12.02 17.55 3.76
CA ALA A 87 10.72 18.15 3.46
C ALA A 87 9.77 18.12 4.67
N LEU A 88 9.76 17.01 5.42
CA LEU A 88 8.99 16.86 6.65
C LEU A 88 9.51 17.79 7.75
N SER A 89 10.83 17.92 7.92
CA SER A 89 11.40 18.85 8.91
C SER A 89 11.06 20.29 8.58
N LEU A 90 11.14 20.67 7.31
CA LEU A 90 10.81 22.02 6.86
C LEU A 90 9.31 22.31 7.02
N GLY A 91 8.45 21.34 6.70
CA GLY A 91 7.02 21.40 6.98
C GLY A 91 6.70 21.50 8.46
N ALA A 92 7.41 20.75 9.32
CA ALA A 92 7.20 20.77 10.77
C ALA A 92 7.58 22.13 11.36
N LEU A 93 8.72 22.67 10.93
CA LEU A 93 9.21 23.97 11.36
C LEU A 93 8.24 25.10 10.95
N LEU A 94 7.76 25.07 9.70
CA LEU A 94 6.76 26.02 9.21
C LEU A 94 5.42 25.88 9.94
N ALA A 95 4.97 24.65 10.21
CA ALA A 95 3.72 24.38 10.92
C ALA A 95 3.77 24.84 12.39
N ALA A 96 4.92 24.70 13.04
CA ALA A 96 5.12 25.12 14.43
C ALA A 96 5.33 26.64 14.58
N TRP A 97 5.97 27.29 13.61
CA TRP A 97 6.34 28.70 13.73
C TRP A 97 5.44 29.66 12.93
N ALA A 98 5.27 29.40 11.63
CA ALA A 98 4.58 30.32 10.72
C ALA A 98 3.05 30.23 10.85
N LEU A 99 2.52 29.04 11.12
CA LEU A 99 1.09 28.81 11.16
C LEU A 99 0.36 29.49 12.35
N PRO A 100 0.85 29.38 13.61
CA PRO A 100 0.24 30.09 14.73
C PRO A 100 0.39 31.61 14.62
N SER A 101 1.53 32.11 14.13
CA SER A 101 1.76 33.54 13.93
C SER A 101 0.84 34.12 12.84
N LEU A 102 0.63 33.39 11.74
CA LEU A 102 -0.27 33.80 10.66
C LEU A 102 -1.73 33.77 11.09
N LEU A 103 -2.16 32.75 11.84
CA LEU A 103 -3.52 32.68 12.39
C LEU A 103 -3.79 33.78 13.41
N ALA A 104 -2.84 34.06 14.31
CA ALA A 104 -2.95 35.16 15.27
C ALA A 104 -3.08 36.52 14.55
N ALA A 105 -2.25 36.76 13.53
CA ALA A 105 -2.30 38.00 12.75
C ALA A 105 -3.60 38.17 11.94
N THR A 106 -4.14 37.09 11.39
CA THR A 106 -5.34 37.13 10.53
C THR A 106 -6.65 37.18 11.32
N LEU A 107 -6.71 36.51 12.47
CA LEU A 107 -7.92 36.42 13.29
C LEU A 107 -7.94 37.42 14.45
N GLY A 108 -6.85 38.16 14.67
CA GLY A 108 -6.71 39.11 15.78
C GLY A 108 -6.75 38.43 17.16
N LEU A 109 -6.47 37.13 17.22
CA LEU A 109 -6.50 36.34 18.45
C LEU A 109 -5.11 36.34 19.10
N PRO A 110 -5.02 36.37 20.45
CA PRO A 110 -3.75 36.20 21.12
C PRO A 110 -3.18 34.80 20.81
N PRO A 111 -1.87 34.67 20.57
CA PRO A 111 -1.24 33.40 20.18
C PRO A 111 -1.46 32.28 21.22
N CYS A 112 -1.67 32.65 22.49
CA CYS A 112 -1.96 31.73 23.58
C CYS A 112 -3.31 31.01 23.41
N ASP A 113 -4.34 31.71 22.92
CA ASP A 113 -5.67 31.14 22.67
C ASP A 113 -5.67 30.22 21.45
N VAL A 114 -4.86 30.56 20.43
CA VAL A 114 -4.73 29.76 19.20
C VAL A 114 -3.98 28.45 19.48
N CYS A 115 -2.92 28.49 20.27
CA CYS A 115 -2.20 27.30 20.72
C CYS A 115 -2.95 26.55 21.83
N GLY A 116 -3.98 27.18 22.43
CA GLY A 116 -4.73 26.76 23.61
C GLY A 116 -3.81 26.34 24.77
N LYS A 117 -2.75 27.12 24.99
CA LYS A 117 -1.88 26.96 26.15
C LYS A 117 -2.37 27.94 27.22
N LEU A 118 -2.69 27.44 28.42
CA LEU A 118 -3.18 28.27 29.52
C LEU A 118 -2.14 29.29 30.02
N GLN A 119 -0.84 29.04 29.82
CA GLN A 119 0.26 29.97 30.08
C GLN A 119 1.50 29.59 29.27
N PRO A 120 2.26 30.55 28.73
CA PRO A 120 3.59 30.28 28.18
C PRO A 120 4.55 29.97 29.32
N GLN A 121 4.73 28.70 29.66
CA GLN A 121 5.70 28.25 30.66
C GLN A 121 7.00 27.83 29.95
N GLY A 122 7.87 28.79 29.63
CA GLY A 122 9.20 28.47 29.11
C GLY A 122 9.78 29.50 28.15
N LYS A 123 10.99 29.19 27.63
CA LYS A 123 11.60 29.96 26.55
C LYS A 123 10.87 29.62 25.24
N PRO A 124 10.50 30.60 24.40
CA PRO A 124 9.68 30.35 23.22
C PRO A 124 10.32 29.36 22.23
N TRP A 125 11.65 29.31 22.16
CA TRP A 125 12.37 28.39 21.28
C TRP A 125 12.26 26.91 21.70
N THR A 126 12.17 26.61 23.01
CA THR A 126 12.03 25.21 23.46
C THR A 126 10.67 24.64 23.11
N GLU A 127 9.64 25.48 23.13
CA GLU A 127 8.28 25.09 22.73
C GLU A 127 8.18 24.84 21.23
N ILE A 128 8.77 25.72 20.41
CA ILE A 128 8.83 25.51 18.96
C ILE A 128 9.59 24.22 18.65
N LEU A 129 10.70 23.99 19.35
CA LEU A 129 11.51 22.79 19.15
C LEU A 129 10.72 21.53 19.54
N SER A 130 10.08 21.49 20.71
CA SER A 130 9.30 20.33 21.14
C SER A 130 8.12 20.04 20.22
N GLU A 131 7.37 21.07 19.81
CA GLU A 131 6.23 20.96 18.93
C GLU A 131 6.64 20.51 17.52
N SER A 132 7.75 21.05 17.00
CA SER A 132 8.32 20.60 15.73
C SER A 132 8.81 19.14 15.79
N LEU A 133 9.38 18.70 16.92
CA LEU A 133 9.87 17.34 17.09
C LEU A 133 8.71 16.33 17.14
N ILE A 134 7.64 16.66 17.86
CA ILE A 134 6.43 15.83 17.94
C ILE A 134 5.80 15.69 16.54
N LEU A 135 5.61 16.82 15.83
CA LEU A 135 5.08 16.82 14.47
C LEU A 135 5.97 16.03 13.51
N LEU A 136 7.29 16.19 13.61
CA LEU A 136 8.25 15.46 12.78
C LEU A 136 8.19 13.96 13.04
N LEU A 137 8.12 13.54 14.31
CA LEU A 137 8.07 12.13 14.69
C LEU A 137 6.79 11.48 14.18
N LEU A 138 5.63 12.11 14.39
CA LEU A 138 4.36 11.60 13.91
C LEU A 138 4.27 11.56 12.39
N ALA A 139 4.64 12.66 11.73
CA ALA A 139 4.59 12.74 10.27
C ALA A 139 5.61 11.79 9.63
N GLY A 140 6.78 11.63 10.24
CA GLY A 140 7.80 10.66 9.83
C GLY A 140 7.32 9.21 9.95
N LEU A 141 6.63 8.86 11.04
CA LEU A 141 6.07 7.53 11.26
C LEU A 141 4.95 7.25 10.24
N ALA A 142 4.05 8.21 10.03
CA ALA A 142 3.00 8.16 9.03
C ALA A 142 3.56 7.98 7.60
N ALA A 143 4.56 8.78 7.23
CA ALA A 143 5.23 8.68 5.94
C ALA A 143 5.98 7.34 5.79
N GLY A 144 6.60 6.84 6.86
CA GLY A 144 7.28 5.55 6.91
C GLY A 144 6.32 4.39 6.67
N VAL A 145 5.16 4.39 7.33
CA VAL A 145 4.10 3.39 7.11
C VAL A 145 3.56 3.47 5.69
N ALA A 146 3.29 4.67 5.17
CA ALA A 146 2.81 4.84 3.79
C ALA A 146 3.82 4.31 2.76
N GLU A 147 5.12 4.56 2.97
CA GLU A 147 6.19 4.06 2.12
C GLU A 147 6.33 2.52 2.24
N LEU A 148 6.19 1.95 3.45
CA LEU A 148 6.21 0.51 3.66
C LEU A 148 5.05 -0.18 2.94
N LEU A 149 3.83 0.37 3.04
CA LEU A 149 2.65 -0.14 2.34
C LEU A 149 2.82 -0.05 0.81
N ALA A 150 3.39 1.06 0.32
CA ALA A 150 3.69 1.22 -1.09
C ALA A 150 4.73 0.20 -1.58
N ARG A 151 5.77 -0.08 -0.78
CA ARG A 151 6.77 -1.11 -1.08
C ARG A 151 6.17 -2.51 -1.07
N ARG A 152 5.35 -2.85 -0.07
CA ARG A 152 4.66 -4.15 -0.01
C ARG A 152 3.83 -4.39 -1.26
N ARG A 153 3.01 -3.42 -1.67
CA ARG A 153 2.21 -3.53 -2.90
C ARG A 153 3.05 -3.73 -4.16
N ARG A 154 4.20 -3.04 -4.27
CA ARG A 154 5.12 -3.24 -5.41
C ARG A 154 5.73 -4.63 -5.42
N ASN A 155 6.15 -5.12 -4.26
CA ASN A 155 6.72 -6.45 -4.12
C ASN A 155 5.68 -7.54 -4.39
N GLU A 156 4.42 -7.35 -3.94
CA GLU A 156 3.30 -8.26 -4.23
C GLU A 156 3.03 -8.34 -5.73
N LEU A 157 2.99 -7.21 -6.43
CA LEU A 157 2.80 -7.18 -7.89
C LEU A 157 3.96 -7.86 -8.64
N GLN A 158 5.20 -7.62 -8.21
CA GLN A 158 6.38 -8.29 -8.79
C GLN A 158 6.34 -9.80 -8.54
N LEU A 159 5.94 -10.23 -7.34
CA LEU A 159 5.83 -11.64 -7.00
C LEU A 159 4.71 -12.32 -7.82
N GLN A 160 3.58 -11.66 -8.02
CA GLN A 160 2.52 -12.15 -8.92
C GLN A 160 3.01 -12.31 -10.36
N GLN A 161 3.75 -11.32 -10.87
CA GLN A 161 4.35 -11.41 -12.21
C GLN A 161 5.32 -12.60 -12.34
N LEU A 162 6.17 -12.82 -11.34
CA LEU A 162 7.10 -13.94 -11.33
C LEU A 162 6.38 -15.30 -11.24
N LEU A 163 5.29 -15.39 -10.48
CA LEU A 163 4.47 -16.60 -10.41
C LEU A 163 3.77 -16.89 -11.74
N ASP A 164 3.25 -15.86 -12.41
CA ASP A 164 2.62 -16.00 -13.73
C ASP A 164 3.63 -16.45 -14.79
N GLU A 165 4.86 -15.91 -14.76
CA GLU A 165 5.96 -16.35 -15.61
C GLU A 165 6.35 -17.81 -15.32
N GLN A 166 6.45 -18.20 -14.05
CA GLN A 166 6.76 -19.58 -13.67
C GLN A 166 5.68 -20.56 -14.15
N ALA A 167 4.39 -20.19 -14.00
CA ALA A 167 3.28 -21.01 -14.45
C ALA A 167 3.32 -21.24 -15.97
N ARG A 168 3.64 -20.19 -16.75
CA ARG A 168 3.83 -20.30 -18.20
C ARG A 168 4.98 -21.24 -18.56
N LEU A 169 6.14 -21.09 -17.93
CA LEU A 169 7.30 -21.94 -18.18
C LEU A 169 7.03 -23.42 -17.82
N ILE A 170 6.29 -23.69 -16.75
CA ILE A 170 5.88 -25.05 -16.38
C ILE A 170 4.97 -25.64 -17.45
N HIS A 171 4.01 -24.86 -17.95
CA HIS A 171 3.09 -25.30 -18.99
C HIS A 171 3.82 -25.58 -20.32
N GLU A 172 4.74 -24.70 -20.70
CA GLU A 172 5.60 -24.88 -21.88
C GLU A 172 6.47 -26.14 -21.74
N ALA A 173 7.13 -26.33 -20.59
CA ALA A 173 7.94 -27.52 -20.34
C ALA A 173 7.10 -28.82 -20.35
N ALA A 174 5.87 -28.78 -19.81
CA ALA A 174 4.95 -29.91 -19.86
C ALA A 174 4.51 -30.22 -21.31
N SER A 175 4.18 -29.20 -22.09
CA SER A 175 3.81 -29.35 -23.50
C SER A 175 4.97 -29.90 -24.35
N ALA A 176 6.20 -29.43 -24.11
CA ALA A 176 7.40 -29.91 -24.79
C ALA A 176 7.72 -31.37 -24.42
N ARG A 177 7.54 -31.76 -23.16
CA ARG A 177 7.68 -33.17 -22.72
C ARG A 177 6.62 -34.07 -23.34
N LEU A 178 5.38 -33.59 -23.47
CA LEU A 178 4.30 -34.33 -24.14
C LEU A 178 4.57 -34.46 -25.64
N ALA A 179 5.02 -33.41 -26.31
CA ALA A 179 5.42 -33.45 -27.72
C ALA A 179 6.60 -34.39 -27.96
N ALA A 180 7.62 -34.36 -27.08
CA ALA A 180 8.76 -35.26 -27.15
C ALA A 180 8.38 -36.73 -26.89
N ARG A 181 7.37 -36.98 -26.04
CA ARG A 181 6.83 -38.34 -25.81
C ARG A 181 5.89 -38.80 -26.91
N ALA A 182 5.11 -37.91 -27.53
CA ALA A 182 4.22 -38.25 -28.65
C ALA A 182 4.99 -38.83 -29.86
N GLY A 183 6.29 -38.53 -29.99
CA GLY A 183 7.16 -39.15 -30.99
C GLY A 183 7.77 -40.51 -30.61
N ARG A 184 7.53 -41.03 -29.40
CA ARG A 184 8.10 -42.30 -28.88
C ARG A 184 7.10 -43.16 -28.11
N VAL A 185 5.79 -43.01 -28.34
CA VAL A 185 4.82 -43.97 -27.79
C VAL A 185 4.85 -45.22 -28.65
N ASP A 186 5.52 -46.25 -28.13
CA ASP A 186 5.53 -47.58 -28.74
C ASP A 186 4.10 -48.17 -28.66
N PRO A 187 3.47 -48.52 -29.79
CA PRO A 187 2.10 -49.05 -29.81
C PRO A 187 1.94 -50.35 -29.00
N GLN A 188 3.03 -51.04 -28.71
CA GLN A 188 3.06 -52.23 -27.85
C GLN A 188 2.78 -51.91 -26.37
N VAL A 189 3.15 -50.71 -25.88
CA VAL A 189 2.86 -50.31 -24.49
C VAL A 189 1.36 -50.02 -24.31
N LEU A 190 0.74 -49.37 -25.31
CA LEU A 190 -0.71 -49.19 -25.39
C LEU A 190 -1.46 -50.53 -25.43
N LEU A 191 -0.91 -51.54 -26.12
CA LEU A 191 -1.52 -52.87 -26.18
C LEU A 191 -1.42 -53.62 -24.85
N ASN A 192 -0.26 -53.55 -24.18
CA ASN A 192 -0.06 -54.19 -22.88
C ASN A 192 -0.93 -53.58 -21.78
N ASP A 193 -1.11 -52.26 -21.77
CA ASP A 193 -2.03 -51.59 -20.83
C ASP A 193 -3.49 -51.95 -21.11
N LEU A 194 -3.86 -52.14 -22.40
CA LEU A 194 -5.20 -52.58 -22.78
C LEU A 194 -5.47 -54.04 -22.35
N GLU A 195 -4.46 -54.92 -22.46
CA GLU A 195 -4.54 -56.32 -22.05
C GLU A 195 -4.60 -56.47 -20.52
N ALA A 196 -3.89 -55.62 -19.78
CA ALA A 196 -3.98 -55.54 -18.32
C ALA A 196 -5.39 -55.13 -17.85
N VAL A 197 -6.03 -54.18 -18.55
CA VAL A 197 -7.41 -53.75 -18.25
C VAL A 197 -8.44 -54.83 -18.62
N LEU A 198 -8.24 -55.57 -19.72
CA LEU A 198 -9.09 -56.71 -20.08
C LEU A 198 -9.02 -57.85 -19.05
N LYS A 199 -7.83 -58.12 -18.49
CA LYS A 199 -7.66 -59.09 -17.39
C LYS A 199 -8.36 -58.64 -16.10
N LEU A 200 -8.34 -57.33 -15.80
CA LEU A 200 -9.05 -56.76 -14.64
C LEU A 200 -10.58 -56.70 -14.84
N ALA A 201 -11.04 -56.51 -16.08
CA ALA A 201 -12.46 -56.52 -16.45
C ALA A 201 -13.06 -57.93 -16.42
N GLY A 202 -12.29 -58.96 -16.82
CA GLY A 202 -12.69 -60.37 -16.69
C GLY A 202 -12.87 -60.84 -15.24
N LEU A 203 -12.31 -60.11 -14.27
CA LEU A 203 -12.47 -60.35 -12.83
C LEU A 203 -13.73 -59.69 -12.23
N GLY A 204 -14.58 -59.04 -13.04
CA GLY A 204 -15.91 -58.58 -12.63
C GLY A 204 -15.90 -57.47 -11.55
N SER A 205 -14.91 -56.57 -11.57
CA SER A 205 -14.84 -55.46 -10.60
C SER A 205 -15.38 -54.15 -11.18
N ALA A 206 -16.16 -53.41 -10.39
CA ALA A 206 -16.74 -52.10 -10.75
C ALA A 206 -15.68 -51.03 -11.13
N GLN A 207 -14.41 -51.26 -10.80
CA GLN A 207 -13.28 -50.41 -11.17
C GLN A 207 -12.89 -50.53 -12.65
N ALA A 208 -13.25 -51.63 -13.32
CA ALA A 208 -12.97 -51.83 -14.74
C ALA A 208 -13.78 -50.87 -15.64
N GLY A 209 -15.01 -50.54 -15.26
CA GLY A 209 -15.83 -49.57 -16.01
C GLY A 209 -15.24 -48.16 -15.98
N VAL A 210 -14.75 -47.73 -14.81
CA VAL A 210 -14.10 -46.42 -14.65
C VAL A 210 -12.79 -46.33 -15.42
N ALA A 211 -12.03 -47.43 -15.47
CA ALA A 211 -10.79 -47.51 -16.25
C ALA A 211 -11.05 -47.50 -17.77
N LEU A 212 -12.09 -48.18 -18.23
CA LEU A 212 -12.53 -48.19 -19.64
C LEU A 212 -13.02 -46.81 -20.10
N ASP A 213 -13.80 -46.11 -19.28
CA ASP A 213 -14.24 -44.75 -19.60
C ASP A 213 -13.07 -43.76 -19.64
N GLY A 214 -12.08 -43.93 -18.75
CA GLY A 214 -10.84 -43.15 -18.77
C GLY A 214 -10.01 -43.37 -20.04
N LEU A 215 -9.85 -44.62 -20.46
CA LEU A 215 -9.13 -44.98 -21.69
C LEU A 215 -9.87 -44.55 -22.96
N MET A 216 -11.20 -44.68 -23.00
CA MET A 216 -11.99 -44.13 -24.10
C MET A 216 -11.90 -42.61 -24.18
N GLY A 217 -11.88 -41.92 -23.04
CA GLY A 217 -11.64 -40.47 -22.98
C GLY A 217 -10.29 -40.07 -23.59
N GLN A 218 -9.22 -40.77 -23.18
CA GLN A 218 -7.86 -40.51 -23.67
C GLN A 218 -7.71 -40.85 -25.17
N LEU A 219 -8.30 -41.95 -25.64
CA LEU A 219 -8.34 -42.32 -27.06
C LEU A 219 -9.11 -41.31 -27.91
N ARG A 220 -10.25 -40.79 -27.41
CA ARG A 220 -11.04 -39.77 -28.11
C ARG A 220 -10.27 -38.46 -28.25
N GLN A 221 -9.51 -38.11 -27.22
CA GLN A 221 -8.70 -36.89 -27.19
C GLN A 221 -7.47 -37.01 -28.12
N ALA A 222 -6.84 -38.19 -28.17
CA ALA A 222 -5.74 -38.50 -29.09
C ALA A 222 -6.19 -38.60 -30.56
N LEU A 223 -7.40 -39.10 -30.83
CA LEU A 223 -7.97 -39.13 -32.18
C LEU A 223 -8.44 -37.73 -32.66
N GLN A 224 -8.96 -36.89 -31.76
CA GLN A 224 -9.32 -35.51 -32.10
C GLN A 224 -8.09 -34.63 -32.37
N SER A 225 -6.98 -34.86 -31.68
CA SER A 225 -5.75 -34.12 -31.94
C SER A 225 -5.09 -34.54 -33.28
N SER A 226 -5.14 -35.84 -33.65
CA SER A 226 -4.60 -36.28 -34.94
C SER A 226 -5.43 -35.81 -36.14
N ARG A 227 -6.75 -35.67 -35.98
CA ARG A 227 -7.63 -35.14 -37.03
C ARG A 227 -7.46 -33.64 -37.25
N ARG A 228 -6.90 -32.91 -36.28
CA ARG A 228 -6.54 -31.48 -36.40
C ARG A 228 -5.13 -31.26 -36.93
N SER A 229 -4.29 -32.30 -36.99
CA SER A 229 -2.90 -32.23 -37.47
C SER A 229 -2.71 -32.84 -38.86
N SER A 230 -3.79 -33.28 -39.53
CA SER A 230 -3.76 -33.62 -40.96
C SER A 230 -4.26 -32.41 -41.75
N PRO A 231 -3.50 -31.90 -42.74
CA PRO A 231 -3.82 -30.71 -43.52
C PRO A 231 -5.09 -30.86 -44.36
#